data_AF-A0A4Q3DW97-F1
#
_entry.id   AF-A0A4Q3DW97-F1
#
_cell.length_a   1.000
_cell.length_b   1.000
_cell.length_c   1.000
_cell.angle_alpha   90.00
_cell.angle_beta   90.00
_cell.angle_gamma   90.00
#
_symmetry.space_group_name_H-M   'P 1'
#
loop_
_entity.id
_entity.type
_entity.pdbx_description
1 polymer ?
#
loop_
_entity_poly.entity_id
_entity_poly.type
_entity_poly.pdbx_seq_one_letter_code
_entity_poly.pdbx_strand_id
1 'polypeptide(L)'
;MDFGIEIALAPSGDNAASLTAMARAAEAAGLDLIVLSATDADGPDLWATAVWLLGSTSRIALGTLPPPEAATGSTDASLRLRSVAAKARDSIEALAPARLLTDSALWAILPVATDAAALRAAAPGRIAVLPASSLDDIARIAALAESVRGPATGRRRTSAARSRRLPGIDYDGVPAVLADRAVEPGDANYRSVASTYMRSGSPGLVLRPTSNAELADALAFARRHRDIPLGIRSVGHGISGRSTNSGGLVIDVGAFNEIRVLSENPRRVRVGPGATWKQVNAAIASHGWAIGSGDYGGVGVGGLATAGGLGFLSRQHGLTIDSLTAVELVLADGTALRVDRDHEPELFWAMRGAGANFGIATAFEFEPHVTGKVGWAQFVLVTEDLASFLYDFGQLIAAAPRDTTIFLVTGQPRQGRNVVQLYGIVDSDDPDTIIARLTPFVQLAPLADQQLAIMRYTDVMNTAADVGDEGHQGGGEPASRSGLLPVMTRDFARDAAELINSGKTYFFQFRAMGGAIADVPAGATAFSHRDAALQVGALGASDRAINPAWDDIRRKHLRGNYLSFETDRRPERLLEAFPPPVLARLVALKRRFDPDNLFRDNFNIDPDLDIAPLGASTLTEAAK
;
A
#
# COMPACT_ATOMS: atom_id res chain seq x y z
N MET A 1 -3.03 9.63 32.54
CA MET A 1 -3.20 8.59 33.57
C MET A 1 -4.44 7.80 33.24
N ASP A 2 -4.29 6.48 33.16
CA ASP A 2 -5.30 5.59 32.60
C ASP A 2 -5.97 4.78 33.69
N PHE A 3 -7.21 4.35 33.46
CA PHE A 3 -8.05 3.75 34.48
C PHE A 3 -8.80 2.55 33.93
N GLY A 4 -8.73 1.45 34.66
CA GLY A 4 -9.54 0.27 34.41
C GLY A 4 -10.27 -0.19 35.68
N ILE A 5 -11.08 -1.22 35.51
CA ILE A 5 -11.71 -1.94 36.62
C ILE A 5 -11.23 -3.38 36.66
N GLU A 6 -11.04 -3.93 37.84
CA GLU A 6 -10.84 -5.37 38.02
C GLU A 6 -12.19 -6.01 38.34
N ILE A 7 -12.52 -7.08 37.61
CA ILE A 7 -13.70 -7.90 37.86
C ILE A 7 -13.25 -9.32 38.20
N ALA A 8 -13.57 -9.75 39.41
CA ALA A 8 -13.33 -11.11 39.88
C ALA A 8 -14.41 -12.07 39.35
N LEU A 9 -14.00 -13.20 38.79
CA LEU A 9 -14.91 -14.23 38.26
C LEU A 9 -15.37 -15.18 39.37
N ALA A 10 -16.66 -15.14 39.73
CA ALA A 10 -17.25 -16.02 40.75
C ALA A 10 -17.74 -17.38 40.17
N PRO A 11 -17.57 -18.49 40.92
CA PRO A 11 -18.01 -19.82 40.51
C PRO A 11 -19.52 -20.01 40.74
N SER A 12 -20.36 -19.62 39.77
CA SER A 12 -21.74 -20.13 39.51
C SER A 12 -22.47 -19.27 38.45
N GLY A 13 -23.39 -19.90 37.73
CA GLY A 13 -23.93 -19.48 36.42
C GLY A 13 -24.82 -18.23 36.33
N ASP A 14 -24.90 -17.36 37.34
CA ASP A 14 -25.66 -16.09 37.28
C ASP A 14 -24.85 -14.90 36.70
N ASN A 15 -23.62 -15.17 36.24
CA ASN A 15 -22.60 -14.12 36.05
C ASN A 15 -22.61 -13.42 34.68
N ALA A 16 -23.04 -14.06 33.58
CA ALA A 16 -22.80 -13.49 32.25
C ALA A 16 -23.56 -12.18 31.97
N ALA A 17 -24.83 -12.07 32.39
CA ALA A 17 -25.63 -10.87 32.20
C ALA A 17 -25.15 -9.70 33.07
N SER A 18 -24.78 -9.98 34.33
CA SER A 18 -24.23 -8.99 35.26
C SER A 18 -22.85 -8.48 34.79
N LEU A 19 -21.95 -9.40 34.42
CA LEU A 19 -20.64 -9.06 33.83
C LEU A 19 -20.78 -8.22 32.56
N THR A 20 -21.76 -8.56 31.70
CA THR A 20 -22.05 -7.78 30.49
C THR A 20 -22.56 -6.39 30.82
N ALA A 21 -23.45 -6.26 31.80
CA ALA A 21 -23.98 -4.97 32.24
C ALA A 21 -22.87 -4.09 32.83
N MET A 22 -22.02 -4.64 33.68
CA MET A 22 -20.84 -3.97 34.23
C MET A 22 -19.88 -3.53 33.13
N ALA A 23 -19.57 -4.41 32.18
CA ALA A 23 -18.66 -4.07 31.09
C ALA A 23 -19.20 -2.93 30.19
N ARG A 24 -20.50 -2.95 29.89
CA ARG A 24 -21.16 -1.87 29.16
C ARG A 24 -21.22 -0.56 29.95
N ALA A 25 -21.45 -0.63 31.27
CA ALA A 25 -21.45 0.54 32.14
C ALA A 25 -20.06 1.18 32.23
N ALA A 26 -19.00 0.36 32.35
CA ALA A 26 -17.62 0.85 32.34
C ALA A 26 -17.28 1.54 31.01
N GLU A 27 -17.65 0.93 29.89
CA GLU A 27 -17.49 1.52 28.55
C GLU A 27 -18.26 2.84 28.39
N ALA A 28 -19.52 2.88 28.81
CA ALA A 28 -20.34 4.09 28.76
C ALA A 28 -19.81 5.21 29.65
N ALA A 29 -19.19 4.86 30.78
CA ALA A 29 -18.57 5.78 31.71
C ALA A 29 -17.16 6.24 31.28
N GLY A 30 -16.66 5.80 30.12
CA GLY A 30 -15.37 6.22 29.57
C GLY A 30 -14.15 5.55 30.21
N LEU A 31 -14.36 4.45 30.93
CA LEU A 31 -13.29 3.54 31.33
C LEU A 31 -12.93 2.62 30.15
N ASP A 32 -11.65 2.32 29.99
CA ASP A 32 -11.14 1.71 28.76
C ASP A 32 -10.40 0.38 28.98
N LEU A 33 -10.41 -0.17 30.20
CA LEU A 33 -9.87 -1.48 30.53
C LEU A 33 -10.74 -2.21 31.57
N ILE A 34 -11.03 -3.48 31.31
CA ILE A 34 -11.51 -4.45 32.32
C ILE A 34 -10.42 -5.50 32.50
N VAL A 35 -9.94 -5.69 33.71
CA VAL A 35 -9.04 -6.80 34.06
C VAL A 35 -9.86 -7.91 34.67
N LEU A 36 -9.81 -9.10 34.07
CA LEU A 36 -10.43 -10.30 34.60
C LEU A 36 -9.44 -11.02 35.52
N SER A 37 -9.88 -11.32 36.74
CA SER A 37 -9.14 -12.14 37.71
C SER A 37 -9.96 -13.38 38.11
N ALA A 38 -9.31 -14.54 38.16
CA ALA A 38 -9.95 -15.78 38.60
C ALA A 38 -9.77 -15.96 40.11
N THR A 39 -10.84 -16.30 40.83
CA THR A 39 -10.78 -16.46 42.29
C THR A 39 -10.68 -17.90 42.78
N ASP A 40 -10.89 -18.93 41.94
CA ASP A 40 -10.55 -20.35 42.17
C ASP A 40 -10.91 -21.20 40.93
N ALA A 41 -10.44 -22.46 40.84
CA ALA A 41 -10.42 -23.28 39.62
C ALA A 41 -11.79 -23.74 39.04
N ASP A 42 -12.90 -23.52 39.76
CA ASP A 42 -14.23 -24.06 39.40
C ASP A 42 -15.19 -22.99 38.82
N GLY A 43 -14.72 -22.23 37.81
CA GLY A 43 -15.50 -21.19 37.12
C GLY A 43 -15.40 -21.24 35.58
N PRO A 44 -16.17 -20.41 34.86
CA PRO A 44 -16.01 -20.28 33.41
C PRO A 44 -14.59 -19.82 33.09
N ASP A 45 -13.98 -20.43 32.06
CA ASP A 45 -12.61 -20.12 31.65
C ASP A 45 -12.44 -18.61 31.35
N LEU A 46 -11.32 -18.04 31.82
CA LEU A 46 -10.98 -16.61 31.67
C LEU A 46 -11.06 -16.17 30.21
N TRP A 47 -10.60 -17.01 29.29
CA TRP A 47 -10.57 -16.70 27.86
C TRP A 47 -11.95 -16.76 27.22
N ALA A 48 -12.78 -17.74 27.59
CA ALA A 48 -14.17 -17.80 27.13
C ALA A 48 -14.97 -16.57 27.56
N THR A 49 -14.78 -16.13 28.81
CA THR A 49 -15.41 -14.90 29.34
C THR A 49 -14.88 -13.66 28.61
N ALA A 50 -13.58 -13.60 28.32
CA ALA A 50 -12.99 -12.51 27.56
C ALA A 50 -13.58 -12.42 26.14
N VAL A 51 -13.71 -13.53 25.41
CA VAL A 51 -14.38 -13.57 24.09
C VAL A 51 -15.81 -13.05 24.19
N TRP A 52 -16.57 -13.51 25.18
CA TRP A 52 -17.97 -13.09 25.38
C TRP A 52 -18.10 -11.59 25.61
N LEU A 53 -17.26 -11.03 26.49
CA LEU A 53 -17.26 -9.60 26.79
C LEU A 53 -16.82 -8.76 25.59
N LEU A 54 -15.85 -9.23 24.80
CA LEU A 54 -15.44 -8.58 23.55
C LEU A 54 -16.58 -8.48 22.54
N GLY A 55 -17.41 -9.53 22.42
CA GLY A 55 -18.59 -9.51 21.56
C GLY A 55 -19.73 -8.62 22.10
N SER A 56 -19.72 -8.32 23.41
CA SER A 56 -20.81 -7.59 24.08
C SER A 56 -20.54 -6.09 24.27
N THR A 57 -19.32 -5.65 23.97
CA THR A 57 -18.82 -4.27 24.13
C THR A 57 -18.08 -3.83 22.86
N SER A 58 -17.97 -2.52 22.63
CA SER A 58 -17.49 -1.99 21.34
C SER A 58 -16.04 -1.49 21.34
N ARG A 59 -15.53 -1.05 22.49
CA ARG A 59 -14.27 -0.29 22.64
C ARG A 59 -13.41 -0.74 23.82
N ILE A 60 -13.99 -1.27 24.90
CA ILE A 60 -13.23 -1.56 26.13
C ILE A 60 -12.16 -2.63 25.91
N ALA A 61 -10.97 -2.43 26.45
CA ALA A 61 -9.91 -3.44 26.43
C ALA A 61 -10.15 -4.48 27.52
N LEU A 62 -9.67 -5.70 27.30
CA LEU A 62 -9.69 -6.79 28.28
C LEU A 62 -8.27 -7.17 28.66
N GLY A 63 -7.96 -7.03 29.95
CA GLY A 63 -6.80 -7.60 30.61
C GLY A 63 -7.15 -8.94 31.23
N THR A 64 -6.20 -9.88 31.25
CA THR A 64 -6.34 -11.12 32.01
C THR A 64 -5.17 -11.26 32.96
N LEU A 65 -5.41 -11.51 34.24
CA LEU A 65 -4.34 -11.92 35.15
C LEU A 65 -4.06 -13.42 34.95
N PRO A 66 -2.79 -13.85 34.89
CA PRO A 66 -2.48 -15.27 34.94
C PRO A 66 -3.02 -15.84 36.26
N PRO A 67 -3.54 -17.09 36.27
CA PRO A 67 -3.89 -17.74 37.52
C PRO A 67 -2.63 -17.84 38.40
N PRO A 68 -2.76 -17.78 39.74
CA PRO A 68 -1.64 -18.04 40.63
C PRO A 68 -1.02 -19.40 40.28
N GLU A 69 0.32 -19.51 40.32
CA GLU A 69 1.03 -20.75 40.01
C GLU A 69 0.40 -21.92 40.78
N ALA A 70 -0.21 -22.86 40.03
CA ALA A 70 -0.78 -24.04 40.64
C ALA A 70 0.35 -24.85 41.28
N ALA A 71 0.18 -25.18 42.58
CA ALA A 71 1.02 -26.15 43.25
C ALA A 71 1.13 -27.42 42.38
N THR A 72 2.35 -27.85 42.13
CA THR A 72 2.67 -28.97 41.25
C THR A 72 1.92 -30.24 41.65
N GLY A 73 0.98 -30.68 40.81
CA GLY A 73 0.45 -32.04 40.81
C GLY A 73 -1.00 -32.16 40.33
N SER A 74 -1.22 -32.53 39.05
CA SER A 74 -2.25 -33.49 38.60
C SER A 74 -2.48 -33.52 37.07
N THR A 75 -2.46 -34.75 36.55
CA THR A 75 -3.10 -35.45 35.40
C THR A 75 -3.54 -34.76 34.08
N ASP A 76 -3.62 -35.63 33.06
CA ASP A 76 -3.76 -35.47 31.59
C ASP A 76 -4.89 -34.52 31.08
N ALA A 77 -5.88 -34.17 31.91
CA ALA A 77 -6.92 -33.20 31.56
C ALA A 77 -6.39 -31.76 31.44
N SER A 78 -5.29 -31.43 32.15
CA SER A 78 -4.66 -30.11 32.14
C SER A 78 -3.95 -29.75 30.81
N LEU A 79 -3.65 -30.74 29.96
CA LEU A 79 -3.03 -30.52 28.65
C LEU A 79 -4.06 -30.13 27.58
N ARG A 80 -5.28 -30.68 27.64
CA ARG A 80 -6.35 -30.33 26.70
C ARG A 80 -6.86 -28.90 26.92
N LEU A 81 -7.06 -28.49 28.17
CA LEU A 81 -7.44 -27.11 28.53
C LEU A 81 -6.40 -26.07 28.07
N ARG A 82 -5.11 -26.38 28.18
CA ARG A 82 -4.03 -25.51 27.68
C ARG A 82 -4.07 -25.28 26.17
N SER A 83 -4.42 -26.31 25.38
CA SER A 83 -4.55 -26.16 23.91
C SER A 83 -5.82 -25.42 23.48
N VAL A 84 -6.91 -25.52 24.25
CA VAL A 84 -8.14 -24.73 24.04
C VAL A 84 -7.91 -23.26 24.41
N ALA A 85 -7.23 -22.98 25.53
CA ALA A 85 -6.87 -21.62 25.94
C ALA A 85 -5.90 -20.95 24.95
N ALA A 86 -4.91 -21.70 24.43
CA ALA A 86 -4.02 -21.20 23.37
C ALA A 86 -4.79 -20.88 22.08
N LYS A 87 -5.67 -21.78 21.61
CA LYS A 87 -6.51 -21.52 20.44
C LYS A 87 -7.53 -20.39 20.66
N ALA A 88 -8.05 -20.23 21.88
CA ALA A 88 -8.95 -19.13 22.23
C ALA A 88 -8.20 -17.80 22.23
N ARG A 89 -6.96 -17.76 22.74
CA ARG A 89 -6.06 -16.61 22.64
C ARG A 89 -5.78 -16.24 21.18
N ASP A 90 -5.42 -17.22 20.35
CA ASP A 90 -5.19 -17.01 18.91
C ASP A 90 -6.47 -16.51 18.21
N SER A 91 -7.63 -17.04 18.60
CA SER A 91 -8.93 -16.61 18.07
C SER A 91 -9.30 -15.20 18.51
N ILE A 92 -8.96 -14.78 19.74
CA ILE A 92 -9.18 -13.42 20.24
C ILE A 92 -8.25 -12.44 19.55
N GLU A 93 -6.98 -12.79 19.33
CA GLU A 93 -6.07 -11.98 18.52
C GLU A 93 -6.58 -11.86 17.07
N ALA A 94 -7.23 -12.91 16.53
CA ALA A 94 -7.85 -12.83 15.21
C ALA A 94 -9.13 -11.96 15.19
N LEU A 95 -10.00 -12.07 16.20
CA LEU A 95 -11.33 -11.44 16.25
C LEU A 95 -11.32 -10.01 16.82
N ALA A 96 -10.45 -9.73 17.77
CA ALA A 96 -10.32 -8.44 18.45
C ALA A 96 -8.84 -8.13 18.74
N PRO A 97 -7.97 -8.12 17.69
CA PRO A 97 -6.51 -7.98 17.83
C PRO A 97 -6.11 -6.78 18.66
N ALA A 98 -6.95 -5.75 18.68
CA ALA A 98 -6.76 -4.42 19.24
C ALA A 98 -7.11 -4.28 20.72
N ARG A 99 -7.86 -5.22 21.30
CA ARG A 99 -8.54 -5.01 22.59
C ARG A 99 -8.09 -5.96 23.70
N LEU A 100 -7.34 -7.00 23.39
CA LEU A 100 -6.76 -7.88 24.40
C LEU A 100 -5.39 -7.34 24.86
N LEU A 101 -5.21 -7.26 26.19
CA LEU A 101 -3.94 -6.90 26.83
C LEU A 101 -3.53 -8.04 27.76
N THR A 102 -2.42 -8.71 27.47
CA THR A 102 -1.94 -9.83 28.31
C THR A 102 -0.74 -9.48 29.17
N ASP A 103 -0.14 -8.32 28.94
CA ASP A 103 1.01 -7.85 29.71
C ASP A 103 0.55 -7.12 30.99
N SER A 104 0.60 -7.83 32.12
CA SER A 104 0.23 -7.28 33.42
C SER A 104 1.16 -6.18 33.92
N ALA A 105 2.31 -5.94 33.27
CA ALA A 105 3.14 -4.77 33.57
C ALA A 105 2.44 -3.46 33.20
N LEU A 106 1.49 -3.48 32.26
CA LEU A 106 0.78 -2.30 31.78
C LEU A 106 -0.21 -1.70 32.80
N TRP A 107 -0.62 -2.45 33.83
CA TRP A 107 -1.59 -1.98 34.82
C TRP A 107 -1.22 -2.31 36.26
N ALA A 108 -1.65 -1.47 37.20
CA ALA A 108 -1.46 -1.68 38.64
C ALA A 108 -2.81 -1.75 39.34
N ILE A 109 -3.07 -2.84 40.06
CA ILE A 109 -4.29 -3.01 40.87
C ILE A 109 -4.11 -2.23 42.16
N LEU A 110 -5.03 -1.31 42.44
CA LEU A 110 -5.02 -0.44 43.60
C LEU A 110 -6.14 -0.80 44.58
N PRO A 111 -6.00 -0.50 45.88
CA PRO A 111 -7.06 -0.75 46.86
C PRO A 111 -8.38 -0.04 46.50
N VAL A 112 -9.51 -0.63 46.88
CA VAL A 112 -10.86 -0.07 46.65
C VAL A 112 -11.02 1.36 47.20
N ALA A 113 -10.37 1.64 48.33
CA ALA A 113 -10.42 2.93 49.03
C ALA A 113 -9.47 4.01 48.48
N THR A 114 -8.92 3.83 47.27
CA THR A 114 -7.96 4.77 46.68
C THR A 114 -8.63 6.11 46.35
N ASP A 115 -8.04 7.22 46.81
CA ASP A 115 -8.46 8.59 46.50
C ASP A 115 -7.64 9.23 45.37
N ALA A 116 -7.97 10.46 44.99
CA ALA A 116 -7.32 11.16 43.88
C ALA A 116 -5.81 11.44 44.10
N ALA A 117 -5.35 11.55 45.36
CA ALA A 117 -3.95 11.80 45.68
C ALA A 117 -3.15 10.49 45.62
N ALA A 118 -3.67 9.43 46.25
CA ALA A 118 -3.11 8.09 46.21
C ALA A 118 -3.07 7.54 44.78
N LEU A 119 -4.11 7.80 43.98
CA LEU A 119 -4.18 7.39 42.58
C LEU A 119 -3.03 7.99 41.76
N ARG A 120 -2.77 9.29 41.89
CA ARG A 120 -1.68 9.99 41.19
C ARG A 120 -0.30 9.46 41.55
N ALA A 121 -0.11 9.02 42.80
CA ALA A 121 1.16 8.50 43.28
C ALA A 121 1.40 7.03 42.90
N ALA A 122 0.36 6.20 42.84
CA ALA A 122 0.49 4.75 42.81
C ALA A 122 0.68 4.12 41.42
N ALA A 123 0.35 4.82 40.33
CA ALA A 123 0.47 4.27 38.98
C ALA A 123 1.19 5.20 37.96
N PRO A 124 2.48 5.55 38.18
CA PRO A 124 3.26 6.26 37.17
C PRO A 124 3.44 5.39 35.92
N GLY A 125 2.99 5.87 34.76
CA GLY A 125 3.16 5.17 33.48
C GLY A 125 2.36 3.86 33.32
N ARG A 126 1.48 3.52 34.26
CA ARG A 126 0.62 2.32 34.22
C ARG A 126 -0.85 2.71 34.27
N ILE A 127 -1.71 1.81 33.80
CA ILE A 127 -3.17 1.91 33.94
C ILE A 127 -3.52 1.57 35.40
N ALA A 128 -4.12 2.50 36.13
CA ALA A 128 -4.60 2.24 37.49
C ALA A 128 -5.90 1.44 37.43
N VAL A 129 -5.93 0.27 38.03
CA VAL A 129 -7.07 -0.64 38.02
C VAL A 129 -7.64 -0.72 39.43
N LEU A 130 -8.93 -0.42 39.59
CA LEU A 130 -9.60 -0.52 40.89
C LEU A 130 -10.61 -1.69 40.88
N PRO A 131 -10.71 -2.47 41.97
CA PRO A 131 -11.70 -3.54 42.05
C PRO A 131 -13.13 -3.02 41.99
N ALA A 132 -13.97 -3.69 41.20
CA ALA A 132 -15.39 -3.42 41.08
C ALA A 132 -16.20 -4.72 41.12
N SER A 133 -17.23 -4.76 41.96
CA SER A 133 -18.16 -5.89 42.06
C SER A 133 -19.61 -5.50 41.76
N SER A 134 -19.86 -4.22 41.48
CA SER A 134 -21.20 -3.66 41.23
C SER A 134 -21.19 -2.50 40.22
N LEU A 135 -22.36 -2.10 39.73
CA LEU A 135 -22.52 -0.90 38.89
C LEU A 135 -22.17 0.39 39.66
N ASP A 136 -22.41 0.42 40.98
CA ASP A 136 -22.08 1.57 41.83
C ASP A 136 -20.57 1.77 41.97
N ASP A 137 -19.81 0.67 42.03
CA ASP A 137 -18.34 0.73 42.00
C ASP A 137 -17.82 1.37 40.71
N ILE A 138 -18.42 1.01 39.57
CA ILE A 138 -18.06 1.56 38.27
C ILE A 138 -18.32 3.06 38.23
N ALA A 139 -19.50 3.50 38.69
CA ALA A 139 -19.85 4.92 38.75
C ALA A 139 -18.88 5.69 39.66
N ARG A 140 -18.51 5.14 40.82
CA ARG A 140 -17.51 5.73 41.74
C ARG A 140 -16.15 5.85 41.06
N ILE A 141 -15.67 4.79 40.43
CA ILE A 141 -14.36 4.76 39.75
C ILE A 141 -14.34 5.76 38.58
N ALA A 142 -15.43 5.87 37.82
CA ALA A 142 -15.56 6.84 36.74
C ALA A 142 -15.52 8.29 37.24
N ALA A 143 -16.23 8.61 38.33
CA ALA A 143 -16.20 9.94 38.94
C ALA A 143 -14.79 10.29 39.47
N LEU A 144 -14.12 9.32 40.11
CA LEU A 144 -12.73 9.47 40.54
C LEU A 144 -11.80 9.72 39.34
N ALA A 145 -11.95 8.93 38.28
CA ALA A 145 -11.20 9.07 37.04
C ALA A 145 -11.35 10.46 36.40
N GLU A 146 -12.56 10.98 36.36
CA GLU A 146 -12.87 12.32 35.85
C GLU A 146 -12.21 13.42 36.71
N SER A 147 -12.28 13.29 38.04
CA SER A 147 -11.67 14.25 38.97
C SER A 147 -10.14 14.35 38.84
N VAL A 148 -9.48 13.27 38.40
CA VAL A 148 -8.02 13.24 38.22
C VAL A 148 -7.61 13.70 36.83
N ARG A 149 -8.38 13.34 35.79
CA ARG A 149 -8.06 13.67 34.38
C ARG A 149 -8.48 15.08 33.96
N GLY A 150 -9.48 15.67 34.62
CA GLY A 150 -10.13 16.91 34.14
C GLY A 150 -11.04 16.69 32.93
N PRO A 151 -11.76 17.74 32.47
CA PRO A 151 -12.68 17.67 31.34
C PRO A 151 -11.96 17.26 30.05
N ALA A 152 -12.56 16.35 29.28
CA ALA A 152 -11.96 15.82 28.05
C ALA A 152 -11.96 16.87 26.93
N THR A 153 -10.78 17.29 26.48
CA THR A 153 -10.61 18.07 25.24
C THR A 153 -10.28 17.11 24.09
N GLY A 154 -11.31 16.58 23.42
CA GLY A 154 -11.17 15.72 22.22
C GLY A 154 -11.35 14.22 22.45
N ARG A 155 -11.25 13.45 21.35
CA ARG A 155 -11.41 11.98 21.34
C ARG A 155 -10.28 11.29 22.11
N ARG A 156 -10.64 10.58 23.19
CA ARG A 156 -9.68 9.75 23.95
C ARG A 156 -9.44 8.41 23.23
N ARG A 157 -8.17 8.06 23.05
CA ARG A 157 -7.76 6.72 22.56
C ARG A 157 -7.95 5.68 23.66
N THR A 158 -8.24 4.44 23.25
CA THR A 158 -8.38 3.33 24.19
C THR A 158 -7.02 3.01 24.84
N SER A 159 -7.05 2.43 26.04
CA SER A 159 -5.86 1.94 26.75
C SER A 159 -5.06 0.98 25.87
N ALA A 160 -5.74 0.13 25.11
CA ALA A 160 -5.09 -0.83 24.24
C ALA A 160 -4.46 -0.24 22.97
N ALA A 161 -5.01 0.85 22.42
CA ALA A 161 -4.32 1.59 21.38
C ALA A 161 -3.07 2.29 21.94
N ARG A 162 -3.21 2.90 23.12
CA ARG A 162 -2.11 3.62 23.78
C ARG A 162 -0.97 2.72 24.22
N SER A 163 -1.26 1.50 24.68
CA SER A 163 -0.23 0.52 25.06
C SER A 163 0.57 0.01 23.86
N ARG A 164 0.14 0.29 22.63
CA ARG A 164 0.83 -0.08 21.39
C ARG A 164 1.54 1.09 20.71
N ARG A 165 1.47 2.27 21.31
CA ARG A 165 2.24 3.43 20.88
C ARG A 165 3.72 3.11 20.93
N LEU A 166 4.41 3.47 19.86
CA LEU A 166 5.85 3.27 19.73
C LEU A 166 6.62 4.49 20.26
N PRO A 167 7.79 4.29 20.88
CA PRO A 167 8.66 5.42 21.23
C PRO A 167 9.08 6.19 19.98
N GLY A 168 9.33 7.49 20.12
CA GLY A 168 9.76 8.35 19.01
C GLY A 168 8.62 8.98 18.20
N ILE A 169 7.35 8.76 18.55
CA ILE A 169 6.19 9.47 17.97
C ILE A 169 5.47 10.28 19.05
N ASP A 170 5.29 11.58 18.80
CA ASP A 170 4.50 12.48 19.63
C ASP A 170 3.00 12.34 19.34
N TYR A 171 2.39 11.25 19.80
CA TYR A 171 0.97 10.97 19.57
C TYR A 171 0.03 12.03 20.16
N ASP A 172 0.44 12.67 21.27
CA ASP A 172 -0.39 13.66 21.95
C ASP A 172 -0.25 15.05 21.31
N GLY A 173 0.84 15.28 20.56
CA GLY A 173 1.03 16.47 19.72
C GLY A 173 0.52 16.34 18.28
N VAL A 174 -0.31 15.33 17.97
CA VAL A 174 -1.02 15.25 16.68
C VAL A 174 -1.96 16.47 16.54
N PRO A 175 -1.97 17.17 15.39
CA PRO A 175 -2.83 18.32 15.19
C PRO A 175 -4.30 17.98 15.46
N ALA A 176 -4.99 18.83 16.23
CA ALA A 176 -6.36 18.56 16.69
C ALA A 176 -7.34 18.29 15.52
N VAL A 177 -7.14 18.96 14.38
CA VAL A 177 -7.94 18.78 13.16
C VAL A 177 -7.77 17.39 12.52
N LEU A 178 -6.65 16.70 12.78
CA LEU A 178 -6.36 15.36 12.28
C LEU A 178 -6.68 14.26 13.30
N ALA A 179 -6.74 14.60 14.58
CA ALA A 179 -6.80 13.63 15.68
C ALA A 179 -7.95 12.61 15.51
N ASP A 180 -9.15 13.05 15.14
CA ASP A 180 -10.29 12.14 15.01
C ASP A 180 -10.15 11.10 13.88
N ARG A 181 -9.36 11.42 12.85
CA ARG A 181 -9.12 10.56 11.68
C ARG A 181 -7.78 9.86 11.72
N ALA A 182 -6.87 10.23 12.63
CA ALA A 182 -5.63 9.52 12.83
C ALA A 182 -5.90 8.07 13.26
N VAL A 183 -5.05 7.15 12.79
CA VAL A 183 -5.12 5.72 13.06
C VAL A 183 -3.85 5.28 13.76
N GLU A 184 -4.01 4.76 14.97
CA GLU A 184 -2.92 4.25 15.79
C GLU A 184 -2.93 2.71 15.82
N PRO A 185 -1.80 2.05 16.12
CA PRO A 185 -1.78 0.64 16.46
C PRO A 185 -2.83 0.31 17.53
N GLY A 186 -3.70 -0.64 17.26
CA GLY A 186 -4.80 -0.99 18.16
C GLY A 186 -6.11 -0.21 17.93
N ASP A 187 -6.18 0.70 16.97
CA ASP A 187 -7.48 1.17 16.48
C ASP A 187 -8.16 0.07 15.64
N ALA A 188 -9.51 0.02 15.67
CA ALA A 188 -10.28 -1.00 14.95
C ALA A 188 -10.01 -1.03 13.43
N ASN A 189 -9.75 0.14 12.84
CA ASN A 189 -9.45 0.29 11.42
C ASN A 189 -7.95 0.17 11.11
N TYR A 190 -7.08 -0.15 12.07
CA TYR A 190 -5.64 -0.27 11.83
C TYR A 190 -5.28 -1.28 10.73
N ARG A 191 -6.02 -2.40 10.65
CA ARG A 191 -5.83 -3.41 9.58
C ARG A 191 -5.95 -2.81 8.18
N SER A 192 -6.85 -1.84 7.97
CA SER A 192 -7.07 -1.20 6.67
C SER A 192 -5.87 -0.42 6.13
N VAL A 193 -4.94 -0.05 7.01
CA VAL A 193 -3.75 0.74 6.67
C VAL A 193 -2.44 -0.02 6.96
N ALA A 194 -2.53 -1.20 7.56
CA ALA A 194 -1.39 -2.05 7.92
C ALA A 194 -0.87 -2.89 6.76
N SER A 195 -1.51 -2.89 5.59
CA SER A 195 -1.03 -3.63 4.42
C SER A 195 -1.23 -2.84 3.12
N THR A 196 -0.41 -3.20 2.13
CA THR A 196 -0.46 -2.76 0.74
C THR A 196 -0.90 -3.94 -0.13
N TYR A 197 -1.03 -3.73 -1.44
CA TYR A 197 -1.48 -4.75 -2.38
C TYR A 197 -0.66 -6.05 -2.32
N MET A 198 0.66 -5.99 -2.09
CA MET A 198 1.52 -7.18 -2.05
C MET A 198 2.29 -7.36 -0.74
N ARG A 199 2.31 -6.36 0.14
CA ARG A 199 3.22 -6.30 1.29
C ARG A 199 2.53 -5.89 2.57
N SER A 200 2.96 -6.45 3.68
CA SER A 200 2.51 -6.09 5.02
C SER A 200 3.33 -4.92 5.56
N GLY A 201 2.75 -4.21 6.52
CA GLY A 201 3.39 -3.13 7.25
C GLY A 201 2.87 -3.05 8.68
N SER A 202 3.47 -2.16 9.44
CA SER A 202 3.09 -1.89 10.83
C SER A 202 3.35 -0.41 11.15
N PRO A 203 2.65 0.53 10.48
CA PRO A 203 2.88 1.96 10.68
C PRO A 203 2.60 2.36 12.14
N GLY A 204 3.46 3.20 12.71
CA GLY A 204 3.28 3.71 14.06
C GLY A 204 2.13 4.70 14.18
N LEU A 205 1.86 5.48 13.12
CA LEU A 205 0.75 6.42 13.07
C LEU A 205 0.35 6.72 11.63
N VAL A 206 -0.96 6.71 11.33
CA VAL A 206 -1.48 7.11 10.02
C VAL A 206 -2.31 8.38 10.14
N LEU A 207 -1.92 9.42 9.40
CA LEU A 207 -2.63 10.71 9.31
C LEU A 207 -3.46 10.75 8.03
N ARG A 208 -4.74 11.12 8.13
CA ARG A 208 -5.71 11.13 7.02
C ARG A 208 -6.28 12.53 6.79
N PRO A 209 -5.49 13.44 6.17
CA PRO A 209 -5.94 14.78 5.83
C PRO A 209 -7.03 14.73 4.74
N THR A 210 -7.92 15.71 4.79
CA THR A 210 -9.05 15.88 3.85
C THR A 210 -9.00 17.20 3.08
N SER A 211 -8.03 18.06 3.40
CA SER A 211 -7.80 19.35 2.76
C SER A 211 -6.31 19.68 2.69
N ASN A 212 -5.92 20.61 1.82
CA ASN A 212 -4.53 21.05 1.70
C ASN A 212 -3.97 21.63 3.03
N ALA A 213 -4.82 22.30 3.82
CA ALA A 213 -4.42 22.84 5.12
C ALA A 213 -4.11 21.72 6.13
N GLU A 214 -4.99 20.72 6.23
CA GLU A 214 -4.75 19.55 7.08
C GLU A 214 -3.52 18.74 6.62
N LEU A 215 -3.27 18.68 5.30
CA LEU A 215 -2.09 18.04 4.74
C LEU A 215 -0.81 18.81 5.10
N ALA A 216 -0.85 20.15 5.09
CA ALA A 216 0.25 20.99 5.56
C ALA A 216 0.52 20.76 7.07
N ASP A 217 -0.52 20.63 7.89
CA ASP A 217 -0.39 20.29 9.32
C ASP A 217 0.21 18.89 9.51
N ALA A 218 -0.20 17.90 8.70
CA ALA A 218 0.37 16.55 8.73
C ALA A 218 1.85 16.55 8.36
N LEU A 219 2.24 17.35 7.36
CA LEU A 219 3.64 17.52 6.95
C LEU A 219 4.46 18.24 8.02
N ALA A 220 3.90 19.28 8.65
CA ALA A 220 4.54 19.95 9.79
C ALA A 220 4.78 18.99 10.95
N PHE A 221 3.81 18.12 11.24
CA PHE A 221 3.97 17.05 12.21
C PHE A 221 5.09 16.07 11.80
N ALA A 222 5.10 15.62 10.54
CA ALA A 222 6.12 14.70 10.04
C ALA A 222 7.55 15.30 10.06
N ARG A 223 7.70 16.61 9.80
CA ARG A 223 8.99 17.32 9.90
C ARG A 223 9.57 17.34 11.32
N ARG A 224 8.74 17.20 12.37
CA ARG A 224 9.22 17.06 13.75
C ARG A 224 9.72 15.64 14.08
N HIS A 225 9.43 14.67 13.21
CA HIS A 225 9.71 13.25 13.38
C HIS A 225 10.55 12.71 12.21
N ARG A 226 11.57 13.47 11.79
CA ARG A 226 12.44 13.09 10.65
C ARG A 226 13.38 11.94 10.96
N ASP A 227 13.39 11.40 12.17
CA ASP A 227 14.18 10.23 12.56
C ASP A 227 13.47 8.91 12.26
N ILE A 228 12.17 8.93 11.93
CA ILE A 228 11.38 7.75 11.57
C ILE A 228 10.94 7.77 10.08
N PRO A 229 10.56 6.61 9.51
CA PRO A 229 10.11 6.54 8.11
C PRO A 229 8.80 7.30 7.86
N LEU A 230 8.64 7.88 6.67
CA LEU A 230 7.43 8.57 6.22
C LEU A 230 6.89 7.96 4.91
N GLY A 231 5.84 7.15 5.01
CA GLY A 231 5.13 6.62 3.83
C GLY A 231 4.05 7.58 3.32
N ILE A 232 3.92 7.73 2.01
CA ILE A 232 2.79 8.42 1.38
C ILE A 232 1.89 7.39 0.72
N ARG A 233 0.61 7.39 1.11
CA ARG A 233 -0.35 6.36 0.70
C ARG A 233 -1.50 6.97 -0.08
N SER A 234 -1.70 6.50 -1.31
CA SER A 234 -2.96 6.65 -2.05
C SER A 234 -3.85 5.43 -1.73
N VAL A 235 -4.05 4.52 -2.69
CA VAL A 235 -4.82 3.28 -2.45
C VAL A 235 -3.94 2.15 -1.86
N GLY A 236 -2.61 2.26 -1.95
CA GLY A 236 -1.68 1.27 -1.41
C GLY A 236 -1.29 0.16 -2.38
N HIS A 237 -1.33 0.41 -3.70
CA HIS A 237 -1.08 -0.62 -4.72
C HIS A 237 0.41 -0.86 -5.08
N GLY A 238 1.32 0.03 -4.66
CA GLY A 238 2.72 -0.02 -5.08
C GLY A 238 3.44 -1.32 -4.68
N ILE A 239 3.99 -2.05 -5.66
CA ILE A 239 4.65 -3.37 -5.48
C ILE A 239 5.82 -3.30 -4.48
N SER A 240 6.49 -2.15 -4.42
CA SER A 240 7.61 -1.90 -3.51
C SER A 240 7.23 -1.77 -2.03
N GLY A 241 5.95 -1.59 -1.71
CA GLY A 241 5.48 -1.39 -0.33
C GLY A 241 5.83 -0.04 0.27
N ARG A 242 6.43 0.89 -0.48
CA ARG A 242 6.86 2.22 0.01
C ARG A 242 5.72 3.16 0.46
N SER A 243 4.46 2.73 0.30
CA SER A 243 3.28 3.42 0.84
C SER A 243 2.87 2.93 2.24
N THR A 244 3.68 2.06 2.84
CA THR A 244 3.62 1.68 4.25
C THR A 244 5.05 1.57 4.79
N ASN A 245 5.19 1.29 6.09
CA ASN A 245 6.48 1.11 6.74
C ASN A 245 6.32 0.29 8.04
N SER A 246 7.42 0.13 8.77
CA SER A 246 7.43 -0.40 10.13
C SER A 246 7.76 0.72 11.11
N GLY A 247 6.80 1.01 11.99
CA GLY A 247 6.96 1.95 13.11
C GLY A 247 7.04 3.43 12.76
N GLY A 248 6.89 3.80 11.48
CA GLY A 248 6.95 5.18 11.01
C GLY A 248 5.59 5.86 10.89
N LEU A 249 5.58 7.02 10.26
CA LEU A 249 4.38 7.77 9.90
C LEU A 249 3.89 7.35 8.51
N VAL A 250 2.57 7.35 8.30
CA VAL A 250 1.97 7.30 6.97
C VAL A 250 1.02 8.48 6.81
N ILE A 251 1.15 9.22 5.71
CA ILE A 251 0.14 10.20 5.29
C ILE A 251 -0.69 9.55 4.20
N ASP A 252 -1.96 9.31 4.50
CA ASP A 252 -2.92 8.66 3.60
C ASP A 252 -3.85 9.72 2.98
N VAL A 253 -3.73 9.89 1.65
CA VAL A 253 -4.47 10.85 0.83
C VAL A 253 -5.73 10.24 0.20
N GLY A 254 -6.21 9.11 0.68
CA GLY A 254 -7.41 8.43 0.18
C GLY A 254 -8.67 9.30 0.17
N ALA A 255 -8.74 10.32 1.03
CA ALA A 255 -9.84 11.28 1.06
C ALA A 255 -9.85 12.27 -0.14
N PHE A 256 -8.71 12.49 -0.80
CA PHE A 256 -8.63 13.28 -2.02
C PHE A 256 -8.99 12.39 -3.21
N ASN A 257 -10.26 12.01 -3.34
CA ASN A 257 -10.74 11.05 -4.35
C ASN A 257 -11.82 11.64 -5.29
N GLU A 258 -11.97 12.97 -5.31
CA GLU A 258 -12.89 13.66 -6.22
C GLU A 258 -12.51 13.37 -7.69
N ILE A 259 -13.53 13.09 -8.52
CA ILE A 259 -13.39 13.00 -9.97
C ILE A 259 -14.41 13.95 -10.58
N ARG A 260 -13.94 14.93 -11.37
CA ARG A 260 -14.78 15.99 -11.93
C ARG A 260 -14.38 16.32 -13.35
N VAL A 261 -15.34 16.31 -14.27
CA VAL A 261 -15.17 16.88 -15.61
C VAL A 261 -15.14 18.41 -15.48
N LEU A 262 -14.04 19.03 -15.92
CA LEU A 262 -13.85 20.48 -15.88
C LEU A 262 -14.36 21.16 -17.16
N SER A 263 -14.17 20.49 -18.31
CA SER A 263 -14.55 21.02 -19.63
C SER A 263 -14.64 19.89 -20.65
N GLU A 264 -15.54 20.03 -21.63
CA GLU A 264 -15.65 19.14 -22.79
C GLU A 264 -14.81 19.62 -23.99
N ASN A 265 -14.55 20.93 -24.09
CA ASN A 265 -13.72 21.50 -25.16
C ASN A 265 -12.89 22.70 -24.66
N PRO A 266 -11.58 22.54 -24.43
CA PRO A 266 -10.83 21.29 -24.52
C PRO A 266 -11.29 20.28 -23.46
N ARG A 267 -11.11 18.98 -23.72
CA ARG A 267 -11.43 17.92 -22.75
C ARG A 267 -10.51 18.05 -21.54
N ARG A 268 -11.07 18.19 -20.34
CA ARG A 268 -10.33 18.31 -19.10
C ARG A 268 -11.06 17.61 -17.97
N VAL A 269 -10.34 16.77 -17.22
CA VAL A 269 -10.86 16.05 -16.06
C VAL A 269 -9.91 16.25 -14.89
N ARG A 270 -10.46 16.65 -13.75
CA ARG A 270 -9.76 16.72 -12.47
C ARG A 270 -9.97 15.42 -11.71
N VAL A 271 -8.89 14.87 -11.18
CA VAL A 271 -8.86 13.58 -10.49
C VAL A 271 -8.01 13.67 -9.23
N GLY A 272 -8.56 13.24 -8.09
CA GLY A 272 -7.84 13.14 -6.84
C GLY A 272 -6.91 11.91 -6.76
N PRO A 273 -5.76 11.99 -6.06
CA PRO A 273 -4.79 10.90 -5.91
C PRO A 273 -5.37 9.64 -5.23
N GLY A 274 -6.40 9.80 -4.40
CA GLY A 274 -7.05 8.74 -3.63
C GLY A 274 -8.04 7.89 -4.43
N ALA A 275 -8.38 8.29 -5.66
CA ALA A 275 -9.23 7.51 -6.55
C ALA A 275 -8.47 6.31 -7.16
N THR A 276 -9.22 5.30 -7.62
CA THR A 276 -8.71 4.21 -8.47
C THR A 276 -8.99 4.48 -9.94
N TRP A 277 -8.20 3.88 -10.83
CA TRP A 277 -8.42 4.06 -12.27
C TRP A 277 -9.70 3.43 -12.81
N LYS A 278 -10.24 2.43 -12.11
CA LYS A 278 -11.59 1.92 -12.30
C LYS A 278 -12.63 3.03 -12.07
N GLN A 279 -12.55 3.73 -10.95
CA GLN A 279 -13.46 4.84 -10.62
C GLN A 279 -13.33 6.00 -11.62
N VAL A 280 -12.09 6.36 -11.99
CA VAL A 280 -11.84 7.43 -12.96
C VAL A 280 -12.50 7.14 -14.29
N ASN A 281 -12.22 5.97 -14.88
CA ASN A 281 -12.79 5.62 -16.19
C ASN A 281 -14.31 5.48 -16.10
N ALA A 282 -14.86 4.90 -15.02
CA ALA A 282 -16.31 4.83 -14.82
C ALA A 282 -16.97 6.22 -14.79
N ALA A 283 -16.35 7.21 -14.14
CA ALA A 283 -16.88 8.56 -14.01
C ALA A 283 -16.91 9.35 -15.34
N ILE A 284 -16.03 9.04 -16.28
CA ILE A 284 -15.94 9.73 -17.58
C ILE A 284 -16.54 8.91 -18.74
N ALA A 285 -17.01 7.70 -18.46
CA ALA A 285 -17.51 6.74 -19.45
C ALA A 285 -18.65 7.31 -20.31
N SER A 286 -19.57 8.08 -19.70
CA SER A 286 -20.72 8.67 -20.38
C SER A 286 -20.35 9.71 -21.43
N HIS A 287 -19.14 10.27 -21.35
CA HIS A 287 -18.61 11.22 -22.34
C HIS A 287 -17.92 10.51 -23.52
N GLY A 288 -17.84 9.16 -23.52
CA GLY A 288 -17.09 8.39 -24.52
C GLY A 288 -15.58 8.60 -24.39
N TRP A 289 -15.11 8.86 -23.17
CA TRP A 289 -13.71 9.17 -22.88
C TRP A 289 -13.03 8.05 -22.09
N ALA A 290 -11.70 7.99 -22.19
CA ALA A 290 -10.85 7.17 -21.36
C ALA A 290 -9.53 7.87 -21.02
N ILE A 291 -8.92 7.47 -19.91
CA ILE A 291 -7.53 7.80 -19.57
C ILE A 291 -6.80 6.47 -19.38
N GLY A 292 -5.76 6.25 -20.19
CA GLY A 292 -4.90 5.07 -20.07
C GLY A 292 -4.13 5.08 -18.75
N SER A 293 -4.09 3.95 -18.04
CA SER A 293 -3.70 3.97 -16.63
C SER A 293 -3.19 2.64 -16.05
N GLY A 294 -2.53 1.83 -16.88
CA GLY A 294 -2.21 0.45 -16.52
C GLY A 294 -3.16 -0.58 -17.12
N ASP A 295 -3.08 -1.79 -16.59
CA ASP A 295 -3.89 -2.97 -16.96
C ASP A 295 -4.77 -3.48 -15.82
N TYR A 296 -4.75 -2.82 -14.66
CA TYR A 296 -5.56 -3.19 -13.51
C TYR A 296 -6.24 -1.96 -12.91
N GLY A 297 -7.58 -1.97 -12.88
CA GLY A 297 -8.37 -0.81 -12.44
C GLY A 297 -8.25 -0.45 -10.97
N GLY A 298 -7.82 -1.37 -10.11
CA GLY A 298 -7.66 -1.15 -8.66
C GLY A 298 -6.42 -0.32 -8.29
N VAL A 299 -5.57 0.02 -9.26
CA VAL A 299 -4.40 0.87 -9.02
C VAL A 299 -4.84 2.29 -8.67
N GLY A 300 -4.24 2.87 -7.63
CA GLY A 300 -4.50 4.26 -7.22
C GLY A 300 -3.89 5.28 -8.17
N VAL A 301 -4.57 6.41 -8.35
CA VAL A 301 -4.16 7.49 -9.27
C VAL A 301 -2.82 8.09 -8.87
N GLY A 302 -2.63 8.45 -7.59
CA GLY A 302 -1.49 9.26 -7.15
C GLY A 302 -0.12 8.69 -7.52
N GLY A 303 0.13 7.41 -7.17
CA GLY A 303 1.40 6.75 -7.48
C GLY A 303 1.64 6.52 -8.97
N LEU A 304 0.60 6.15 -9.73
CA LEU A 304 0.74 5.85 -11.16
C LEU A 304 0.92 7.14 -11.98
N ALA A 305 0.13 8.17 -11.70
CA ALA A 305 0.16 9.47 -12.36
C ALA A 305 1.45 10.26 -12.13
N THR A 306 2.32 9.82 -11.21
CA THR A 306 3.60 10.46 -10.90
C THR A 306 4.83 9.65 -11.31
N ALA A 307 4.63 8.38 -11.70
CA ALA A 307 5.70 7.45 -12.08
C ALA A 307 5.78 7.18 -13.58
N GLY A 308 4.70 7.40 -14.32
CA GLY A 308 4.61 7.13 -15.76
C GLY A 308 3.21 6.71 -16.16
N GLY A 309 2.88 5.45 -15.87
CA GLY A 309 1.59 4.86 -16.22
C GLY A 309 1.59 4.18 -17.58
N LEU A 310 2.15 2.96 -17.60
CA LEU A 310 2.16 2.06 -18.75
C LEU A 310 0.96 1.10 -18.70
N GLY A 311 0.09 1.14 -19.70
CA GLY A 311 -1.10 0.30 -19.79
C GLY A 311 -1.58 0.03 -21.21
N PHE A 312 -2.81 -0.48 -21.33
CA PHE A 312 -3.37 -0.96 -22.60
C PHE A 312 -3.46 0.11 -23.70
N LEU A 313 -3.79 1.35 -23.32
CA LEU A 313 -3.91 2.48 -24.24
C LEU A 313 -2.57 3.17 -24.52
N SER A 314 -1.47 2.74 -23.89
CA SER A 314 -0.23 3.53 -23.94
C SER A 314 0.41 3.59 -25.32
N ARG A 315 0.32 2.53 -26.12
CA ARG A 315 0.81 2.56 -27.51
C ARG A 315 0.02 3.49 -28.40
N GLN A 316 -1.28 3.66 -28.13
CA GLN A 316 -2.13 4.54 -28.91
C GLN A 316 -1.99 6.01 -28.48
N HIS A 317 -1.97 6.26 -27.17
CA HIS A 317 -2.18 7.60 -26.58
C HIS A 317 -1.06 8.10 -25.67
N GLY A 318 -0.01 7.30 -25.44
CA GLY A 318 1.14 7.64 -24.60
C GLY A 318 0.97 7.14 -23.16
N LEU A 319 1.96 7.40 -22.33
CA LEU A 319 1.87 7.11 -20.89
C LEU A 319 0.79 7.99 -20.24
N THR A 320 0.30 7.58 -19.08
CA THR A 320 -0.65 8.39 -18.29
C THR A 320 -0.12 9.82 -18.05
N ILE A 321 1.17 9.95 -17.75
CA ILE A 321 1.84 11.25 -17.56
C ILE A 321 1.87 12.15 -18.81
N ASP A 322 1.68 11.58 -20.00
CA ASP A 322 1.68 12.36 -21.26
C ASP A 322 0.33 13.05 -21.48
N SER A 323 -0.73 12.53 -20.86
CA SER A 323 -2.06 13.14 -20.83
C SER A 323 -2.24 14.11 -19.66
N LEU A 324 -1.25 14.20 -18.76
CA LEU A 324 -1.29 15.08 -17.61
C LEU A 324 -1.06 16.53 -18.05
N THR A 325 -1.91 17.43 -17.58
CA THR A 325 -1.90 18.86 -17.94
C THR A 325 -1.59 19.75 -16.75
N ALA A 326 -1.89 19.30 -15.52
CA ALA A 326 -1.50 19.98 -14.31
C ALA A 326 -1.55 19.10 -13.07
N VAL A 327 -0.88 19.55 -12.01
CA VAL A 327 -0.91 18.94 -10.68
C VAL A 327 -1.09 20.01 -9.61
N GLU A 328 -2.00 19.79 -8.67
CA GLU A 328 -1.98 20.47 -7.38
C GLU A 328 -1.29 19.60 -6.35
N LEU A 329 -0.42 20.19 -5.54
CA LEU A 329 0.38 19.50 -4.55
C LEU A 329 0.69 20.38 -3.34
N VAL A 330 1.05 19.72 -2.24
CA VAL A 330 1.61 20.35 -1.05
C VAL A 330 3.08 19.95 -0.91
N LEU A 331 3.97 20.93 -0.84
CA LEU A 331 5.42 20.77 -0.72
C LEU A 331 5.84 20.37 0.69
N ALA A 332 7.12 20.00 0.83
CA ALA A 332 7.70 19.57 2.10
C ALA A 332 7.56 20.60 3.22
N ASP A 333 7.50 21.90 2.92
CA ASP A 333 7.31 22.99 3.88
C ASP A 333 5.84 23.26 4.26
N GLY A 334 4.89 22.64 3.55
CA GLY A 334 3.45 22.84 3.71
C GLY A 334 2.83 23.82 2.70
N THR A 335 3.62 24.39 1.79
CA THR A 335 3.12 25.29 0.74
C THR A 335 2.27 24.50 -0.26
N ALA A 336 1.01 24.90 -0.44
CA ALA A 336 0.15 24.38 -1.50
C ALA A 336 0.38 25.17 -2.79
N LEU A 337 0.61 24.48 -3.91
CA LEU A 337 0.76 25.10 -5.23
C LEU A 337 0.10 24.27 -6.32
N ARG A 338 -0.09 24.90 -7.47
CA ARG A 338 -0.48 24.26 -8.72
C ARG A 338 0.67 24.40 -9.73
N VAL A 339 1.02 23.31 -10.40
CA VAL A 339 2.07 23.27 -11.42
C VAL A 339 1.53 22.78 -12.76
N ASP A 340 1.96 23.42 -13.82
CA ASP A 340 1.65 23.08 -15.21
C ASP A 340 2.77 23.58 -16.15
N ARG A 341 2.47 23.79 -17.44
CA ARG A 341 3.47 24.27 -18.41
C ARG A 341 3.83 25.75 -18.24
N ASP A 342 2.98 26.53 -17.59
CA ASP A 342 3.11 27.97 -17.43
C ASP A 342 3.47 28.37 -15.99
N HIS A 343 3.19 27.49 -15.01
CA HIS A 343 3.44 27.69 -13.58
C HIS A 343 4.36 26.60 -13.03
N GLU A 344 5.59 26.99 -12.62
CA GLU A 344 6.65 26.07 -12.18
C GLU A 344 6.88 24.88 -13.15
N PRO A 345 7.17 25.15 -14.43
CA PRO A 345 7.27 24.12 -15.48
C PRO A 345 8.33 23.05 -15.20
N GLU A 346 9.39 23.40 -14.48
CA GLU A 346 10.43 22.46 -14.06
C GLU A 346 9.92 21.43 -13.05
N LEU A 347 9.09 21.86 -12.10
CA LEU A 347 8.47 20.97 -11.14
C LEU A 347 7.38 20.13 -11.82
N PHE A 348 6.59 20.71 -12.72
CA PHE A 348 5.63 19.95 -13.53
C PHE A 348 6.31 18.88 -14.42
N TRP A 349 7.50 19.17 -14.95
CA TRP A 349 8.34 18.18 -15.63
C TRP A 349 8.74 17.03 -14.70
N ALA A 350 9.16 17.34 -13.46
CA ALA A 350 9.56 16.34 -12.47
C ALA A 350 8.38 15.49 -11.97
N MET A 351 7.19 16.09 -11.80
CA MET A 351 5.97 15.37 -11.43
C MET A 351 5.60 14.27 -12.43
N ARG A 352 6.01 14.40 -13.71
CA ARG A 352 5.78 13.43 -14.78
C ARG A 352 6.91 12.39 -14.86
N GLY A 353 7.13 11.64 -13.77
CA GLY A 353 8.04 10.50 -13.73
C GLY A 353 8.82 10.35 -12.42
N ALA A 354 8.94 11.40 -11.62
CA ALA A 354 9.65 11.40 -10.33
C ALA A 354 8.83 12.06 -9.20
N GLY A 355 7.52 12.22 -9.35
CA GLY A 355 6.71 13.14 -8.55
C GLY A 355 6.71 12.88 -7.04
N ALA A 356 6.84 11.61 -6.61
CA ALA A 356 6.89 11.24 -5.20
C ALA A 356 8.04 11.90 -4.40
N ASN A 357 9.04 12.47 -5.08
CA ASN A 357 10.17 13.14 -4.46
C ASN A 357 9.93 14.62 -4.12
N PHE A 358 8.88 15.26 -4.64
CA PHE A 358 8.78 16.73 -4.62
C PHE A 358 7.58 17.28 -3.85
N GLY A 359 6.65 16.43 -3.43
CA GLY A 359 5.46 16.83 -2.69
C GLY A 359 4.37 15.78 -2.73
N ILE A 360 3.28 16.06 -2.03
CA ILE A 360 2.09 15.21 -2.01
C ILE A 360 1.06 15.84 -2.93
N ALA A 361 0.80 15.21 -4.07
CA ALA A 361 -0.26 15.64 -4.98
C ALA A 361 -1.63 15.50 -4.31
N THR A 362 -2.50 16.48 -4.52
CA THR A 362 -3.88 16.53 -4.01
C THR A 362 -4.93 16.57 -5.13
N ALA A 363 -4.51 16.94 -6.35
CA ALA A 363 -5.30 16.74 -7.56
C ALA A 363 -4.41 16.69 -8.82
N PHE A 364 -4.91 16.01 -9.84
CA PHE A 364 -4.33 15.95 -11.17
C PHE A 364 -5.37 16.44 -12.18
N GLU A 365 -4.94 17.15 -13.22
CA GLU A 365 -5.79 17.47 -14.37
C GLU A 365 -5.27 16.76 -15.62
N PHE A 366 -6.15 15.99 -16.26
CA PHE A 366 -5.83 15.23 -17.45
C PHE A 366 -6.62 15.72 -18.67
N GLU A 367 -6.01 15.58 -19.83
CA GLU A 367 -6.71 15.57 -21.11
C GLU A 367 -7.08 14.11 -21.45
N PRO A 368 -8.36 13.71 -21.31
CA PRO A 368 -8.75 12.36 -21.67
C PRO A 368 -8.85 12.18 -23.20
N HIS A 369 -8.74 10.94 -23.63
CA HIS A 369 -8.85 10.52 -25.03
C HIS A 369 -10.28 10.10 -25.33
N VAL A 370 -10.73 10.31 -26.57
CA VAL A 370 -11.99 9.71 -27.04
C VAL A 370 -11.71 8.25 -27.31
N THR A 371 -12.42 7.37 -26.61
CA THR A 371 -12.24 5.92 -26.71
C THR A 371 -13.60 5.26 -26.69
N GLY A 372 -13.90 4.50 -27.75
CA GLY A 372 -15.16 3.79 -27.91
C GLY A 372 -15.13 2.41 -27.25
N LYS A 373 -15.70 1.43 -27.96
CA LYS A 373 -15.47 0.03 -27.65
C LYS A 373 -14.11 -0.39 -28.20
N VAL A 374 -13.50 -1.38 -27.55
CA VAL A 374 -12.22 -1.97 -27.90
C VAL A 374 -12.38 -3.48 -27.99
N GLY A 375 -11.55 -4.12 -28.82
CA GLY A 375 -11.40 -5.56 -28.81
C GLY A 375 -10.50 -5.98 -27.65
N TRP A 376 -11.08 -6.53 -26.59
CA TRP A 376 -10.36 -7.13 -25.46
C TRP A 376 -10.08 -8.61 -25.72
N ALA A 377 -8.84 -9.04 -25.49
CA ALA A 377 -8.43 -10.42 -25.70
C ALA A 377 -7.63 -10.97 -24.53
N GLN A 378 -7.83 -12.26 -24.24
CA GLN A 378 -6.98 -13.08 -23.40
C GLN A 378 -6.80 -14.45 -24.05
N PHE A 379 -5.56 -14.89 -24.22
CA PHE A 379 -5.19 -16.16 -24.82
C PHE A 379 -4.27 -16.93 -23.89
N VAL A 380 -4.48 -18.24 -23.79
CA VAL A 380 -3.57 -19.16 -23.10
C VAL A 380 -2.94 -20.06 -24.15
N LEU A 381 -1.63 -19.97 -24.28
CA LEU A 381 -0.82 -20.73 -25.23
C LEU A 381 0.11 -21.67 -24.48
N VAL A 382 0.46 -22.79 -25.09
CA VAL A 382 1.38 -23.76 -24.47
C VAL A 382 2.52 -24.09 -25.42
N THR A 383 3.76 -23.93 -24.94
CA THR A 383 4.98 -24.21 -25.72
C THR A 383 5.99 -25.03 -24.92
N GLU A 384 6.76 -25.84 -25.62
CA GLU A 384 7.95 -26.53 -25.09
C GLU A 384 9.24 -25.75 -25.41
N ASP A 385 9.24 -24.92 -26.45
CA ASP A 385 10.33 -24.03 -26.82
C ASP A 385 9.98 -22.59 -26.45
N LEU A 386 10.27 -22.22 -25.19
CA LEU A 386 10.01 -20.89 -24.68
C LEU A 386 10.91 -19.82 -25.32
N ALA A 387 12.16 -20.16 -25.66
CA ALA A 387 13.09 -19.18 -26.22
C ALA A 387 12.63 -18.69 -27.60
N SER A 388 12.26 -19.63 -28.49
CA SER A 388 11.71 -19.26 -29.80
C SER A 388 10.38 -18.51 -29.66
N PHE A 389 9.50 -18.94 -28.75
CA PHE A 389 8.23 -18.26 -28.49
C PHE A 389 8.45 -16.80 -28.05
N LEU A 390 9.33 -16.53 -27.09
CA LEU A 390 9.58 -15.18 -26.58
C LEU A 390 10.18 -14.28 -27.67
N TYR A 391 11.07 -14.84 -28.51
CA TYR A 391 11.64 -14.13 -29.65
C TYR A 391 10.55 -13.74 -30.65
N ASP A 392 9.75 -14.70 -31.11
CA ASP A 392 8.69 -14.46 -32.11
C ASP A 392 7.61 -13.51 -31.59
N PHE A 393 7.24 -13.63 -30.31
CA PHE A 393 6.37 -12.66 -29.64
C PHE A 393 6.94 -11.25 -29.70
N GLY A 394 8.22 -11.08 -29.35
CA GLY A 394 8.88 -9.76 -29.36
C GLY A 394 8.99 -9.16 -30.76
N GLN A 395 9.22 -9.98 -31.79
CA GLN A 395 9.19 -9.53 -33.18
C GLN A 395 7.79 -9.09 -33.60
N LEU A 396 6.77 -9.87 -33.22
CA LEU A 396 5.39 -9.59 -33.57
C LEU A 396 4.88 -8.29 -32.94
N ILE A 397 5.13 -8.07 -31.65
CA ILE A 397 4.68 -6.86 -30.96
C ILE A 397 5.44 -5.60 -31.44
N ALA A 398 6.70 -5.73 -31.84
CA ALA A 398 7.46 -4.64 -32.45
C ALA A 398 6.88 -4.23 -33.81
N ALA A 399 6.38 -5.20 -34.58
CA ALA A 399 5.72 -4.95 -35.88
C ALA A 399 4.22 -4.64 -35.75
N ALA A 400 3.62 -4.83 -34.57
CA ALA A 400 2.20 -4.65 -34.37
C ALA A 400 1.78 -3.19 -34.62
N PRO A 401 0.61 -2.95 -35.24
CA PRO A 401 0.07 -1.61 -35.41
C PRO A 401 -0.12 -0.89 -34.06
N ARG A 402 -0.14 0.45 -34.12
CA ARG A 402 -0.21 1.34 -32.93
C ARG A 402 -1.46 1.08 -32.07
N ASP A 403 -2.56 0.74 -32.73
CA ASP A 403 -3.86 0.40 -32.11
C ASP A 403 -3.84 -0.90 -31.31
N THR A 404 -2.78 -1.71 -31.41
CA THR A 404 -2.72 -3.06 -30.83
C THR A 404 -1.69 -3.10 -29.71
N THR A 405 -2.14 -3.44 -28.50
CA THR A 405 -1.31 -3.62 -27.31
C THR A 405 -1.55 -5.00 -26.73
N ILE A 406 -0.54 -5.88 -26.75
CA ILE A 406 -0.59 -7.21 -26.14
C ILE A 406 0.54 -7.34 -25.13
N PHE A 407 0.17 -7.75 -23.91
CA PHE A 407 1.09 -8.10 -22.84
C PHE A 407 1.21 -9.62 -22.74
N LEU A 408 2.33 -10.05 -22.19
CA LEU A 408 2.65 -11.45 -21.96
C LEU A 408 2.92 -11.65 -20.48
N VAL A 409 2.33 -12.69 -19.89
CA VAL A 409 2.70 -13.22 -18.58
C VAL A 409 2.95 -14.72 -18.70
N THR A 410 4.03 -15.17 -18.09
CA THR A 410 4.38 -16.58 -17.96
C THR A 410 5.02 -16.82 -16.59
N GLY A 411 5.32 -18.06 -16.27
CA GLY A 411 5.94 -18.44 -15.01
C GLY A 411 6.69 -19.74 -15.16
N GLN A 412 7.00 -20.37 -14.02
CA GLN A 412 7.71 -21.63 -14.00
C GLN A 412 6.98 -22.71 -14.82
N PRO A 413 7.70 -23.49 -15.66
CA PRO A 413 7.09 -24.56 -16.45
C PRO A 413 6.45 -25.63 -15.56
N ARG A 414 5.35 -26.22 -16.06
CA ARG A 414 4.69 -27.38 -15.43
C ARG A 414 4.85 -28.59 -16.33
N GLN A 415 5.44 -29.66 -15.79
CA GLN A 415 5.70 -30.91 -16.54
C GLN A 415 6.47 -30.68 -17.86
N GLY A 416 7.46 -29.78 -17.84
CA GLY A 416 8.27 -29.44 -19.02
C GLY A 416 7.59 -28.51 -20.05
N ARG A 417 6.33 -28.11 -19.81
CA ARG A 417 5.58 -27.21 -20.70
C ARG A 417 5.43 -25.83 -20.07
N ASN A 418 5.62 -24.79 -20.89
CA ASN A 418 5.42 -23.40 -20.50
C ASN A 418 4.01 -22.97 -20.88
N VAL A 419 3.28 -22.43 -19.90
CA VAL A 419 1.95 -21.83 -20.11
C VAL A 419 2.14 -20.33 -20.22
N VAL A 420 1.84 -19.78 -21.40
CA VAL A 420 1.97 -18.35 -21.68
C VAL A 420 0.58 -17.74 -21.79
N GLN A 421 0.33 -16.70 -21.02
CA GLN A 421 -0.88 -15.90 -21.10
C GLN A 421 -0.57 -14.63 -21.88
N LEU A 422 -1.32 -14.41 -22.97
CA LEU A 422 -1.33 -13.14 -23.68
C LEU A 422 -2.63 -12.42 -23.36
N TYR A 423 -2.57 -11.12 -23.10
CA TYR A 423 -3.77 -10.33 -22.88
C TYR A 423 -3.58 -8.88 -23.30
N GLY A 424 -4.65 -8.22 -23.71
CA GLY A 424 -4.54 -6.84 -24.17
C GLY A 424 -5.72 -6.36 -24.99
N ILE A 425 -5.51 -5.26 -25.72
CA ILE A 425 -6.55 -4.62 -26.52
C ILE A 425 -6.11 -4.37 -27.96
N VAL A 426 -7.11 -4.32 -28.82
CA VAL A 426 -7.10 -3.58 -30.09
C VAL A 426 -8.04 -2.38 -29.92
N ASP A 427 -7.54 -1.17 -30.08
CA ASP A 427 -8.29 0.09 -30.04
C ASP A 427 -9.13 0.26 -31.33
N SER A 428 -10.10 -0.64 -31.48
CA SER A 428 -11.07 -0.69 -32.57
C SER A 428 -12.28 -1.49 -32.10
N ASP A 429 -13.46 -1.16 -32.61
CA ASP A 429 -14.68 -1.93 -32.43
C ASP A 429 -15.10 -2.71 -33.70
N ASP A 430 -14.28 -2.66 -34.75
CA ASP A 430 -14.47 -3.42 -35.98
C ASP A 430 -13.97 -4.87 -35.82
N PRO A 431 -14.87 -5.89 -35.89
CA PRO A 431 -14.50 -7.28 -35.70
C PRO A 431 -13.41 -7.77 -36.65
N ASP A 432 -13.43 -7.35 -37.92
CA ASP A 432 -12.47 -7.80 -38.92
C ASP A 432 -11.07 -7.27 -38.62
N THR A 433 -10.98 -5.98 -38.26
CA THR A 433 -9.73 -5.38 -37.77
C THR A 433 -9.23 -6.12 -36.53
N ILE A 434 -10.08 -6.36 -35.54
CA ILE A 434 -9.69 -7.05 -34.30
C ILE A 434 -9.14 -8.44 -34.59
N ILE A 435 -9.84 -9.23 -35.41
CA ILE A 435 -9.41 -10.58 -35.79
C ILE A 435 -8.06 -10.51 -36.54
N ALA A 436 -7.92 -9.60 -37.51
CA ALA A 436 -6.70 -9.44 -38.27
C ALA A 436 -5.49 -9.08 -37.39
N ARG A 437 -5.68 -8.23 -36.38
CA ARG A 437 -4.62 -7.84 -35.42
C ARG A 437 -4.24 -8.97 -34.46
N LEU A 438 -5.20 -9.78 -34.02
CA LEU A 438 -4.98 -10.81 -33.00
C LEU A 438 -4.55 -12.17 -33.57
N THR A 439 -4.92 -12.47 -34.82
CA THR A 439 -4.61 -13.76 -35.48
C THR A 439 -3.12 -14.14 -35.43
N PRO A 440 -2.16 -13.23 -35.67
CA PRO A 440 -0.75 -13.57 -35.57
C PRO A 440 -0.31 -14.05 -34.18
N PHE A 441 -0.94 -13.55 -33.10
CA PHE A 441 -0.56 -13.91 -31.73
C PHE A 441 -1.05 -15.32 -31.35
N VAL A 442 -2.25 -15.71 -31.81
CA VAL A 442 -2.77 -17.06 -31.55
C VAL A 442 -2.05 -18.14 -32.36
N GLN A 443 -1.32 -17.76 -33.40
CA GLN A 443 -0.52 -18.68 -34.24
C GLN A 443 0.88 -18.95 -33.68
N LEU A 444 1.31 -18.26 -32.61
CA LEU A 444 2.64 -18.44 -32.02
C LEU A 444 2.86 -19.84 -31.43
N ALA A 445 1.79 -20.48 -30.92
CA ALA A 445 1.83 -21.80 -30.30
C ALA A 445 0.42 -22.41 -30.23
N PRO A 446 0.28 -23.70 -29.88
CA PRO A 446 -1.03 -24.29 -29.60
C PRO A 446 -1.85 -23.51 -28.56
N LEU A 447 -3.06 -23.13 -28.94
CA LEU A 447 -4.03 -22.44 -28.09
C LEU A 447 -4.73 -23.43 -27.16
N ALA A 448 -4.67 -23.17 -25.86
CA ALA A 448 -5.33 -23.95 -24.82
C ALA A 448 -6.65 -23.31 -24.35
N ASP A 449 -6.72 -21.99 -24.32
CA ASP A 449 -7.92 -21.24 -23.94
C ASP A 449 -7.94 -19.85 -24.61
N GLN A 450 -9.13 -19.29 -24.82
CA GLN A 450 -9.31 -17.96 -25.39
C GLN A 450 -10.56 -17.26 -24.88
N GLN A 451 -10.42 -15.95 -24.71
CA GLN A 451 -11.53 -15.02 -24.50
C GLN A 451 -11.32 -13.82 -25.43
N LEU A 452 -12.36 -13.46 -26.17
CA LEU A 452 -12.37 -12.30 -27.07
C LEU A 452 -13.72 -11.62 -26.94
N ALA A 453 -13.72 -10.32 -26.67
CA ALA A 453 -14.93 -9.53 -26.53
C ALA A 453 -14.74 -8.11 -27.05
N ILE A 454 -15.78 -7.55 -27.67
CA ILE A 454 -15.86 -6.13 -27.97
C ILE A 454 -16.58 -5.47 -26.81
N MET A 455 -15.89 -4.61 -26.05
CA MET A 455 -16.39 -4.03 -24.82
C MET A 455 -15.90 -2.60 -24.63
N ARG A 456 -16.54 -1.81 -23.76
CA ARG A 456 -16.05 -0.46 -23.46
C ARG A 456 -14.75 -0.57 -22.66
N TYR A 457 -13.83 0.39 -22.84
CA TYR A 457 -12.59 0.41 -22.04
C TYR A 457 -12.87 0.40 -20.53
N THR A 458 -13.95 1.05 -20.08
CA THR A 458 -14.39 1.04 -18.69
C THR A 458 -14.67 -0.37 -18.17
N ASP A 459 -15.25 -1.23 -19.01
CA ASP A 459 -15.59 -2.60 -18.62
C ASP A 459 -14.32 -3.45 -18.49
N VAL A 460 -13.26 -3.15 -19.28
CA VAL A 460 -11.93 -3.79 -19.15
C VAL A 460 -11.33 -3.47 -17.77
N MET A 461 -11.39 -2.19 -17.37
CA MET A 461 -10.84 -1.73 -16.09
C MET A 461 -11.69 -2.17 -14.89
N ASN A 462 -12.98 -2.46 -15.09
CA ASN A 462 -13.92 -2.88 -14.03
C ASN A 462 -13.69 -4.29 -13.50
N THR A 463 -12.81 -5.08 -14.14
CA THR A 463 -12.44 -6.43 -13.70
C THR A 463 -11.65 -6.45 -12.39
N ALA A 464 -11.10 -5.30 -11.96
CA ALA A 464 -10.41 -5.20 -10.69
C ALA A 464 -11.35 -5.32 -9.49
N ALA A 465 -10.91 -6.08 -8.50
CA ALA A 465 -11.58 -6.19 -7.21
C ALA A 465 -11.47 -4.86 -6.45
N ASP A 466 -12.56 -4.45 -5.82
CA ASP A 466 -12.56 -3.28 -4.97
C ASP A 466 -11.81 -3.58 -3.65
N VAL A 467 -11.10 -2.57 -3.14
CA VAL A 467 -10.47 -2.67 -1.82
C VAL A 467 -11.58 -2.55 -0.78
N GLY A 468 -11.82 -3.62 -0.03
CA GLY A 468 -12.84 -3.64 1.02
C GLY A 468 -12.46 -2.78 2.23
N ASP A 469 -13.36 -2.70 3.21
CA ASP A 469 -13.19 -1.89 4.43
C ASP A 469 -11.95 -2.28 5.26
N GLU A 470 -11.51 -3.53 5.15
CA GLU A 470 -10.29 -4.02 5.78
C GLU A 470 -9.01 -3.67 5.01
N GLY A 471 -9.10 -2.88 3.94
CA GLY A 471 -7.97 -2.50 3.11
C GLY A 471 -7.39 -3.66 2.31
N HIS A 472 -6.14 -3.49 1.87
CA HIS A 472 -5.39 -4.58 1.26
C HIS A 472 -4.97 -5.62 2.30
N GLN A 473 -4.85 -6.88 1.87
CA GLN A 473 -4.36 -8.00 2.68
C GLN A 473 -3.11 -8.64 2.07
N GLY A 474 -2.26 -7.81 1.43
CA GLY A 474 -1.00 -8.28 0.86
C GLY A 474 -0.05 -8.75 1.94
N GLY A 475 0.74 -9.78 1.62
CA GLY A 475 1.77 -10.37 2.49
C GLY A 475 2.70 -11.32 1.74
N GLY A 476 2.78 -11.18 0.41
CA GLY A 476 3.59 -12.03 -0.46
C GLY A 476 5.05 -11.59 -0.56
N GLU A 477 5.34 -10.30 -0.27
CA GLU A 477 6.68 -9.72 -0.25
C GLU A 477 7.57 -10.08 -1.47
N PRO A 478 7.07 -10.00 -2.72
CA PRO A 478 7.79 -10.50 -3.89
C PRO A 478 9.07 -9.71 -4.16
N ALA A 479 10.16 -10.39 -4.52
CA ALA A 479 11.34 -9.74 -5.08
C ALA A 479 11.07 -9.39 -6.55
N SER A 480 10.56 -8.17 -6.79
CA SER A 480 10.19 -7.68 -8.11
C SER A 480 11.37 -7.00 -8.76
N ARG A 481 11.66 -7.37 -10.00
CA ARG A 481 12.69 -6.74 -10.82
C ARG A 481 12.08 -6.20 -12.10
N SER A 482 12.55 -5.01 -12.49
CA SER A 482 12.07 -4.35 -13.69
C SER A 482 13.24 -3.87 -14.54
N GLY A 483 13.08 -3.93 -15.85
CA GLY A 483 13.98 -3.30 -16.80
C GLY A 483 13.29 -3.04 -18.11
N LEU A 484 13.98 -2.30 -18.98
CA LEU A 484 13.46 -1.90 -20.28
C LEU A 484 14.35 -2.50 -21.37
N LEU A 485 13.71 -3.20 -22.30
CA LEU A 485 14.38 -3.88 -23.41
C LEU A 485 14.25 -3.01 -24.67
N PRO A 486 15.35 -2.48 -25.22
CA PRO A 486 15.31 -1.67 -26.44
C PRO A 486 14.81 -2.45 -27.65
N VAL A 487 15.26 -3.71 -27.80
CA VAL A 487 14.93 -4.56 -28.94
C VAL A 487 14.94 -6.03 -28.53
N MET A 488 14.03 -6.82 -29.09
CA MET A 488 14.02 -8.28 -28.91
C MET A 488 15.18 -8.91 -29.71
N THR A 489 16.02 -9.70 -29.02
CA THR A 489 17.10 -10.47 -29.64
C THR A 489 16.97 -11.95 -29.27
N ARG A 490 17.56 -12.83 -30.08
CA ARG A 490 17.60 -14.28 -29.78
C ARG A 490 18.37 -14.56 -28.49
N ASP A 491 19.43 -13.79 -28.22
CA ASP A 491 20.21 -13.94 -26.98
C ASP A 491 19.40 -13.57 -25.76
N PHE A 492 18.68 -12.45 -25.79
CA PHE A 492 17.78 -12.09 -24.69
C PHE A 492 16.69 -13.13 -24.49
N ALA A 493 16.05 -13.60 -25.57
CA ALA A 493 14.99 -14.59 -25.49
C ALA A 493 15.48 -15.93 -24.88
N ARG A 494 16.68 -16.38 -25.24
CA ARG A 494 17.35 -17.53 -24.62
C ARG A 494 17.59 -17.29 -23.13
N ASP A 495 18.27 -16.19 -22.77
CA ASP A 495 18.65 -15.91 -21.38
C ASP A 495 17.41 -15.72 -20.48
N ALA A 496 16.34 -15.11 -21.01
CA ALA A 496 15.05 -14.98 -20.32
C ALA A 496 14.37 -16.35 -20.12
N ALA A 497 14.35 -17.21 -21.15
CA ALA A 497 13.81 -18.56 -21.04
C ALA A 497 14.59 -19.41 -20.03
N GLU A 498 15.92 -19.29 -19.97
CA GLU A 498 16.76 -19.93 -18.95
C GLU A 498 16.39 -19.48 -17.53
N LEU A 499 16.19 -18.17 -17.32
CA LEU A 499 15.73 -17.64 -16.02
C LEU A 499 14.38 -18.25 -15.62
N ILE A 500 13.41 -18.26 -16.54
CA ILE A 500 12.05 -18.78 -16.29
C ILE A 500 12.09 -20.29 -15.99
N ASN A 501 12.79 -21.07 -16.81
CA ASN A 501 12.92 -22.52 -16.65
C ASN A 501 13.70 -22.92 -15.39
N SER A 502 14.58 -22.04 -14.89
CA SER A 502 15.31 -22.28 -13.62
C SER A 502 14.43 -22.28 -12.37
N GLY A 503 13.19 -21.75 -12.46
CA GLY A 503 12.29 -21.60 -11.31
C GLY A 503 12.67 -20.50 -10.32
N LYS A 504 13.72 -19.71 -10.60
CA LYS A 504 14.11 -18.54 -9.78
C LYS A 504 13.09 -17.40 -9.86
N THR A 505 12.27 -17.39 -10.91
CA THR A 505 11.10 -16.52 -11.05
C THR A 505 9.86 -17.39 -11.20
N TYR A 506 8.78 -17.01 -10.52
CA TYR A 506 7.46 -17.66 -10.66
C TYR A 506 6.50 -16.82 -11.49
N PHE A 507 6.86 -15.58 -11.79
CA PHE A 507 6.08 -14.66 -12.62
C PHE A 507 7.06 -13.86 -13.49
N PHE A 508 6.85 -13.88 -14.80
CA PHE A 508 7.65 -13.14 -15.77
C PHE A 508 6.71 -12.48 -16.76
N GLN A 509 6.95 -11.21 -17.09
CA GLN A 509 6.07 -10.43 -17.96
C GLN A 509 6.82 -9.63 -19.01
N PHE A 510 6.14 -9.42 -20.14
CA PHE A 510 6.44 -8.34 -21.08
C PHE A 510 5.24 -7.41 -21.21
N ARG A 511 5.52 -6.11 -21.19
CA ARG A 511 4.55 -5.07 -21.50
C ARG A 511 5.01 -4.30 -22.73
N ALA A 512 4.14 -4.23 -23.72
CA ALA A 512 4.41 -3.56 -24.99
C ALA A 512 4.61 -2.06 -24.77
N MET A 513 5.73 -1.55 -25.27
CA MET A 513 6.06 -0.12 -25.32
C MET A 513 5.94 0.37 -26.77
N GLY A 514 6.63 1.46 -27.12
CA GLY A 514 6.59 2.06 -28.45
C GLY A 514 5.29 2.80 -28.76
N GLY A 515 4.97 2.96 -30.05
CA GLY A 515 3.84 3.77 -30.49
C GLY A 515 3.95 5.21 -29.98
N ALA A 516 2.84 5.74 -29.46
CA ALA A 516 2.73 7.07 -28.87
C ALA A 516 3.75 7.38 -27.76
N ILE A 517 4.20 6.35 -27.04
CA ILE A 517 5.22 6.51 -26.00
C ILE A 517 6.52 7.03 -26.63
N ALA A 518 6.88 6.52 -27.81
CA ALA A 518 8.11 6.87 -28.52
C ALA A 518 8.02 8.20 -29.27
N ASP A 519 6.81 8.72 -29.54
CA ASP A 519 6.62 10.04 -30.15
C ASP A 519 7.05 11.18 -29.20
N VAL A 520 7.01 10.94 -27.90
CA VAL A 520 7.39 11.92 -26.87
C VAL A 520 8.92 11.91 -26.71
N PRO A 521 9.60 13.07 -26.84
CA PRO A 521 11.05 13.12 -26.65
C PRO A 521 11.48 12.66 -25.25
N ALA A 522 12.59 11.91 -25.17
CA ALA A 522 13.11 11.36 -23.91
C ALA A 522 13.28 12.40 -22.77
N GLY A 523 13.66 13.64 -23.10
CA GLY A 523 13.82 14.72 -22.11
C GLY A 523 12.55 15.50 -21.77
N ALA A 524 11.40 15.21 -22.40
CA ALA A 524 10.17 16.00 -22.25
C ALA A 524 9.48 15.82 -20.89
N THR A 525 9.79 14.74 -20.19
CA THR A 525 9.37 14.44 -18.81
C THR A 525 10.53 13.81 -18.04
N ALA A 526 10.38 13.55 -16.74
CA ALA A 526 11.40 12.83 -15.97
C ALA A 526 11.52 11.35 -16.36
N PHE A 527 10.50 10.77 -17.01
CA PHE A 527 10.57 9.43 -17.59
C PHE A 527 11.31 9.45 -18.95
N SER A 528 12.54 8.92 -18.96
CA SER A 528 13.46 9.07 -20.10
C SER A 528 13.39 7.98 -21.15
N HIS A 529 13.01 6.76 -20.76
CA HIS A 529 13.20 5.55 -21.57
C HIS A 529 12.05 5.31 -22.55
N ARG A 530 11.86 6.25 -23.48
CA ARG A 530 10.76 6.31 -24.45
C ARG A 530 10.95 5.37 -25.65
N ASP A 531 12.19 4.96 -25.90
CA ASP A 531 12.63 4.18 -27.05
C ASP A 531 12.62 2.65 -26.84
N ALA A 532 12.28 2.19 -25.64
CA ALA A 532 12.19 0.76 -25.35
C ALA A 532 11.07 0.09 -26.17
N ALA A 533 11.31 -1.13 -26.65
CA ALA A 533 10.29 -1.96 -27.28
C ALA A 533 9.39 -2.65 -26.25
N LEU A 534 9.97 -3.08 -25.11
CA LEU A 534 9.27 -3.79 -24.06
C LEU A 534 9.72 -3.34 -22.67
N GLN A 535 8.78 -3.28 -21.73
CA GLN A 535 9.10 -3.38 -20.31
C GLN A 535 9.11 -4.86 -19.92
N VAL A 536 10.14 -5.26 -19.19
CA VAL A 536 10.37 -6.63 -18.72
C VAL A 536 10.29 -6.65 -17.21
N GLY A 537 9.48 -7.56 -16.66
CA GLY A 537 9.35 -7.74 -15.22
C GLY A 537 9.49 -9.20 -14.80
N ALA A 538 10.08 -9.44 -13.62
CA ALA A 538 10.14 -10.76 -13.01
C ALA A 538 9.89 -10.69 -11.49
N LEU A 539 9.15 -11.65 -10.94
CA LEU A 539 8.96 -11.82 -9.50
C LEU A 539 9.62 -13.11 -9.02
N GLY A 540 10.59 -12.97 -8.13
CA GLY A 540 11.24 -14.06 -7.44
C GLY A 540 10.76 -14.22 -6.00
N ALA A 541 11.08 -15.37 -5.41
CA ALA A 541 10.77 -15.66 -4.01
C ALA A 541 11.60 -14.82 -3.02
N SER A 542 12.81 -14.41 -3.41
CA SER A 542 13.67 -13.54 -2.62
C SER A 542 14.72 -12.85 -3.47
N ASP A 543 15.26 -11.73 -2.98
CA ASP A 543 16.33 -10.98 -3.64
C ASP A 543 17.56 -11.87 -3.89
N ARG A 544 17.94 -12.69 -2.90
CA ARG A 544 19.09 -13.61 -2.99
C ARG A 544 18.95 -14.62 -4.13
N ALA A 545 17.74 -15.10 -4.39
CA ALA A 545 17.50 -16.11 -5.42
C ALA A 545 17.49 -15.51 -6.83
N ILE A 546 16.84 -14.35 -7.01
CA ILE A 546 16.64 -13.75 -8.34
C ILE A 546 17.81 -12.87 -8.81
N ASN A 547 18.48 -12.15 -7.90
CA ASN A 547 19.48 -11.13 -8.26
C ASN A 547 20.60 -11.64 -9.16
N PRO A 548 21.27 -12.78 -8.89
CA PRO A 548 22.41 -13.19 -9.72
C PRO A 548 22.04 -13.39 -11.20
N ALA A 549 20.88 -14.01 -11.45
CA ALA A 549 20.42 -14.27 -12.82
C ALA A 549 19.83 -13.01 -13.47
N TRP A 550 19.07 -12.22 -12.71
CA TRP A 550 18.50 -10.98 -13.21
C TRP A 550 19.58 -9.95 -13.55
N ASP A 551 20.60 -9.80 -12.70
CA ASP A 551 21.68 -8.83 -12.92
C ASP A 551 22.49 -9.14 -14.19
N ASP A 552 22.61 -10.42 -14.53
CA ASP A 552 23.24 -10.86 -15.77
C ASP A 552 22.41 -10.48 -17.01
N ILE A 553 21.12 -10.80 -17.02
CA ILE A 553 20.19 -10.38 -18.08
C ILE A 553 20.18 -8.85 -18.20
N ARG A 554 20.12 -8.15 -17.07
CA ARG A 554 20.08 -6.70 -17.01
C ARG A 554 21.29 -6.07 -17.68
N ARG A 555 22.51 -6.46 -17.28
CA ARG A 555 23.75 -5.91 -17.86
C ARG A 555 23.82 -6.13 -19.37
N LYS A 556 23.52 -7.35 -19.80
CA LYS A 556 23.61 -7.75 -21.21
C LYS A 556 22.58 -7.03 -22.09
N HIS A 557 21.32 -6.99 -21.64
CA HIS A 557 20.18 -6.75 -22.55
C HIS A 557 19.34 -5.51 -22.23
N LEU A 558 19.29 -5.07 -20.96
CA LEU A 558 18.32 -4.06 -20.54
C LEU A 558 18.96 -2.66 -20.44
N ARG A 559 18.20 -1.63 -20.78
CA ARG A 559 18.59 -0.21 -20.72
C ARG A 559 17.48 0.59 -20.07
N GLY A 560 17.62 0.81 -18.77
CA GLY A 560 16.69 1.60 -17.96
C GLY A 560 15.79 0.77 -17.06
N ASN A 561 15.02 1.45 -16.22
CA ASN A 561 14.14 0.84 -15.23
C ASN A 561 12.74 1.50 -15.25
N TYR A 562 11.70 0.69 -15.04
CA TYR A 562 10.35 1.17 -14.78
C TYR A 562 10.01 0.99 -13.30
N LEU A 563 10.15 2.09 -12.54
CA LEU A 563 10.19 2.09 -11.08
C LEU A 563 8.95 1.49 -10.40
N SER A 564 7.78 1.50 -11.06
CA SER A 564 6.54 0.96 -10.48
C SER A 564 6.59 -0.55 -10.22
N PHE A 565 7.51 -1.26 -10.89
CA PHE A 565 7.74 -2.71 -10.76
C PHE A 565 9.09 -3.05 -10.10
N GLU A 566 9.78 -2.08 -9.49
CA GLU A 566 11.09 -2.29 -8.89
C GLU A 566 11.04 -2.28 -7.36
N THR A 567 11.50 -3.37 -6.74
CA THR A 567 11.61 -3.48 -5.27
C THR A 567 13.04 -3.43 -4.79
N ASP A 568 14.02 -3.62 -5.67
CA ASP A 568 15.43 -3.48 -5.37
C ASP A 568 15.76 -2.04 -4.94
N ARG A 569 16.60 -1.93 -3.91
CA ARG A 569 16.98 -0.66 -3.27
C ARG A 569 18.46 -0.34 -3.46
N ARG A 570 19.20 -1.16 -4.21
CA ARG A 570 20.62 -0.90 -4.49
C ARG A 570 20.79 0.42 -5.26
N PRO A 571 21.82 1.25 -4.95
CA PRO A 571 21.93 2.61 -5.49
C PRO A 571 21.97 2.69 -7.02
N GLU A 572 22.52 1.68 -7.71
CA GLU A 572 22.60 1.66 -9.17
C GLU A 572 21.23 1.66 -9.85
N ARG A 573 20.16 1.24 -9.16
CA ARG A 573 18.78 1.33 -9.68
C ARG A 573 18.41 2.78 -10.00
N LEU A 574 18.95 3.75 -9.26
CA LEU A 574 18.65 5.17 -9.44
C LEU A 574 19.07 5.69 -10.81
N LEU A 575 20.29 5.36 -11.23
CA LEU A 575 20.84 5.75 -12.54
C LEU A 575 20.12 5.06 -13.69
N GLU A 576 19.61 3.85 -13.45
CA GLU A 576 18.80 3.13 -14.44
C GLU A 576 17.41 3.74 -14.59
N ALA A 577 16.81 4.31 -13.54
CA ALA A 577 15.53 5.00 -13.66
C ALA A 577 15.70 6.41 -14.24
N PHE A 578 16.78 7.09 -13.86
CA PHE A 578 17.08 8.47 -14.25
C PHE A 578 18.51 8.58 -14.80
N PRO A 579 18.67 8.67 -16.13
CA PRO A 579 19.97 8.89 -16.75
C PRO A 579 20.65 10.16 -16.22
N PRO A 580 22.00 10.26 -16.24
CA PRO A 580 22.73 11.31 -15.53
C PRO A 580 22.26 12.76 -15.77
N PRO A 581 21.93 13.21 -17.01
CA PRO A 581 21.43 14.57 -17.22
C PRO A 581 20.08 14.82 -16.54
N VAL A 582 19.20 13.82 -16.54
CA VAL A 582 17.87 13.87 -15.90
C VAL A 582 18.02 13.84 -14.39
N LEU A 583 18.88 12.96 -13.86
CA LEU A 583 19.16 12.90 -12.43
C LEU A 583 19.75 14.21 -11.90
N ALA A 584 20.67 14.86 -12.65
CA ALA A 584 21.21 16.16 -12.27
C ALA A 584 20.15 17.25 -12.17
N ARG A 585 19.22 17.29 -13.12
CA ARG A 585 18.08 18.21 -13.08
C ARG A 585 17.18 17.92 -11.87
N LEU A 586 16.88 16.64 -11.60
CA LEU A 586 16.04 16.25 -10.46
C LEU A 586 16.69 16.57 -9.11
N VAL A 587 18.00 16.35 -8.95
CA VAL A 587 18.75 16.72 -7.73
C VAL A 587 18.71 18.23 -7.51
N ALA A 588 18.90 19.04 -8.56
CA ALA A 588 18.78 20.49 -8.46
C ALA A 588 17.39 20.93 -8.01
N LEU A 589 16.32 20.29 -8.50
CA LEU A 589 14.95 20.55 -8.05
C LEU A 589 14.72 20.08 -6.61
N LYS A 590 15.29 18.94 -6.22
CA LYS A 590 15.18 18.42 -4.85
C LYS A 590 15.78 19.41 -3.85
N ARG A 591 16.96 19.99 -4.15
CA ARG A 591 17.58 21.06 -3.34
C ARG A 591 16.69 22.30 -3.20
N ARG A 592 15.86 22.60 -4.20
CA ARG A 592 14.94 23.76 -4.17
C ARG A 592 13.67 23.48 -3.38
N PHE A 593 13.05 22.31 -3.57
CA PHE A 593 11.69 22.02 -3.10
C PHE A 593 11.62 21.11 -1.86
N ASP A 594 12.66 20.32 -1.59
CA ASP A 594 12.77 19.44 -0.42
C ASP A 594 14.26 19.28 0.00
N PRO A 595 14.93 20.38 0.42
CA PRO A 595 16.35 20.37 0.78
C PRO A 595 16.67 19.47 1.98
N ASP A 596 15.69 19.27 2.87
CA ASP A 596 15.84 18.43 4.08
C ASP A 596 15.55 16.95 3.81
N ASN A 597 15.26 16.60 2.55
CA ASN A 597 14.90 15.25 2.11
C ASN A 597 13.81 14.60 2.98
N LEU A 598 12.71 15.32 3.21
CA LEU A 598 11.55 14.81 3.93
C LEU A 598 10.92 13.64 3.17
N PHE A 599 10.78 13.77 1.85
CA PHE A 599 10.26 12.73 0.98
C PHE A 599 11.37 11.80 0.49
N ARG A 600 11.90 10.97 1.40
CA ARG A 600 13.00 10.04 1.12
C ARG A 600 12.62 8.56 1.12
N ASP A 601 11.49 8.18 1.71
CA ASP A 601 11.05 6.77 1.79
C ASP A 601 10.30 6.33 0.52
N ASN A 602 10.81 6.76 -0.63
CA ASN A 602 10.29 6.45 -1.96
C ASN A 602 11.43 5.89 -2.84
N PHE A 603 11.36 6.08 -4.17
CA PHE A 603 12.51 5.89 -5.04
C PHE A 603 13.36 7.18 -5.00
N ASN A 604 14.16 7.28 -3.92
CA ASN A 604 14.71 8.54 -3.41
C ASN A 604 15.71 9.20 -4.35
N ILE A 605 15.60 10.52 -4.47
CA ILE A 605 16.59 11.40 -5.06
C ILE A 605 17.14 12.26 -3.92
N ASP A 606 18.36 11.96 -3.50
CA ASP A 606 19.01 12.68 -2.41
C ASP A 606 19.46 14.09 -2.89
N PRO A 607 19.09 15.18 -2.18
CA PRO A 607 19.55 16.52 -2.54
C PRO A 607 21.08 16.66 -2.47
N ASP A 608 21.77 15.87 -1.65
CA ASP A 608 23.22 15.91 -1.48
C ASP A 608 23.95 14.91 -2.40
N LEU A 609 23.23 14.26 -3.32
CA LEU A 609 23.81 13.30 -4.25
C LEU A 609 24.89 13.97 -5.12
N ASP A 610 26.12 13.48 -5.02
CA ASP A 610 27.18 13.78 -5.97
C ASP A 610 27.08 12.84 -7.18
N ILE A 611 26.93 13.44 -8.35
CA ILE A 611 26.64 12.74 -9.61
C ILE A 611 27.95 12.45 -10.37
N ALA A 612 29.05 13.13 -10.04
CA ALA A 612 30.34 12.94 -10.69
C ALA A 612 30.93 11.53 -10.51
N PRO A 613 30.86 10.88 -9.32
CA PRO A 613 31.37 9.53 -9.11
C PRO A 613 30.51 8.44 -9.79
N LEU A 614 29.20 8.70 -9.96
CA LEU A 614 28.22 7.74 -10.46
C LEU A 614 28.30 7.53 -11.99
N GLY A 615 28.75 8.54 -12.73
CA GLY A 615 29.00 8.44 -14.18
C GLY A 615 30.33 7.77 -14.54
N ALA A 616 31.32 7.82 -13.66
CA ALA A 616 32.65 7.27 -13.93
C ALA A 616 32.70 5.73 -13.84
N SER A 617 31.95 5.12 -12.93
CA SER A 617 31.93 3.65 -12.82
C SER A 617 31.17 2.97 -13.98
N THR A 618 30.23 3.66 -14.61
CA THR A 618 29.42 3.12 -15.72
C THR A 618 30.02 3.38 -17.11
N LEU A 619 30.77 4.48 -17.30
CA LEU A 619 31.48 4.72 -18.56
C LEU A 619 32.70 3.81 -18.76
N THR A 620 33.27 3.25 -17.69
CA THR A 620 34.40 2.32 -17.80
C THR A 620 33.94 0.88 -18.16
N GLU A 621 32.67 0.54 -17.92
CA GLU A 621 32.05 -0.74 -18.31
C GLU A 621 31.33 -0.69 -19.67
N ALA A 622 31.01 0.48 -20.21
CA ALA A 622 30.43 0.62 -21.55
C ALA A 622 31.48 0.65 -22.69
N ALA A 623 32.77 0.66 -22.36
CA ALA A 623 33.91 0.67 -23.30
C ALA A 623 34.69 -0.67 -23.32
N LYS A 624 34.13 -1.74 -22.77
CA LYS A 624 34.61 -3.13 -22.87
C LYS A 624 33.43 -4.04 -23.19
#